data_AF-A0A9N9KAL5-F1
#
_entry.id   AF-A0A9N9KAL5-F1
#
_cell.length_a   1.000
_cell.length_b   1.000
_cell.length_c   1.000
_cell.angle_alpha   90.00
_cell.angle_beta   90.00
_cell.angle_gamma   90.00
#
_symmetry.space_group_name_H-M   'P 1'
#
loop_
_entity.id
_entity.type
_entity.pdbx_description
1 polymer ?
#
loop_
_entity_poly.entity_id
_entity_poly.type
_entity_poly.pdbx_seq_one_letter_code
_entity_poly.pdbx_strand_id
1 'polypeptide(L)' 'ALQSLMNFDEAKSYLESQILVAPMDFPRQLNIRRVVSCRIRLGDSSGIPEQVLRIVLMIGPLHVSLNSCES' A
#
# COMPACT_ATOMS: atom_id res chain seq x y z
N ALA A 1 14.41 13.72 3.84
CA ALA A 1 13.54 13.27 4.95
C ALA A 1 12.87 11.93 4.63
N LEU A 2 12.00 11.82 3.62
CA LEU A 2 11.35 10.54 3.25
C LEU A 2 12.35 9.45 2.81
N GLN A 3 13.39 9.82 2.07
CA GLN A 3 14.47 8.90 1.66
C GLN A 3 15.31 8.35 2.83
N SER A 4 15.29 9.00 4.00
CA SER A 4 16.03 8.50 5.17
C SER A 4 15.17 7.64 6.10
N LEU A 5 13.87 7.50 5.82
CA LEU A 5 12.94 6.74 6.66
C LEU A 5 12.71 5.31 6.14
N MET A 6 12.98 5.06 4.86
CA MET A 6 12.91 3.74 4.23
C MET A 6 14.13 3.60 3.33
N ASN A 7 15.01 2.67 3.68
CA ASN A 7 16.07 2.25 2.79
C ASN A 7 15.39 1.62 1.56
N PHE A 8 15.47 2.31 0.41
CA PHE A 8 14.66 1.95 -0.77
C PHE A 8 14.95 0.52 -1.24
N ASP A 9 16.22 0.10 -1.16
CA ASP A 9 16.63 -1.26 -1.51
C ASP A 9 16.05 -2.30 -0.55
N GLU A 10 15.94 -1.98 0.73
CA GLU A 10 15.33 -2.85 1.73
C GLU A 10 13.82 -2.95 1.54
N ALA A 11 13.14 -1.83 1.33
CA ALA A 11 11.70 -1.79 1.04
C ALA A 11 11.38 -2.53 -0.27
N LYS A 12 12.22 -2.38 -1.28
CA LYS A 12 12.12 -3.11 -2.55
C LYS A 12 12.33 -4.61 -2.34
N SER A 13 13.39 -5.02 -1.65
CA SER A 13 13.67 -6.43 -1.35
C SER A 13 12.56 -7.08 -0.52
N TYR A 14 12.00 -6.33 0.43
CA TYR A 14 10.86 -6.76 1.22
C TYR A 14 9.63 -6.98 0.34
N LEU A 15 9.26 -6.02 -0.51
CA LEU A 15 8.15 -6.19 -1.43
C LEU A 15 8.42 -7.29 -2.47
N GLU A 16 9.67 -7.52 -2.88
CA GLU A 16 10.04 -8.61 -3.80
C GLU A 16 9.99 -10.01 -3.17
N SER A 17 9.92 -10.11 -1.84
CA SER A 17 9.83 -11.39 -1.13
C SER A 17 8.51 -11.61 -0.39
N GLN A 18 7.82 -10.54 0.01
CA GLN A 18 6.65 -10.58 0.89
C GLN A 18 5.42 -9.94 0.23
N ILE A 19 4.24 -10.36 0.71
CA ILE A 19 2.96 -9.72 0.41
C ILE A 19 2.62 -8.81 1.58
N LEU A 20 2.34 -7.54 1.29
CA LEU A 20 1.90 -6.58 2.30
C LEU A 20 0.38 -6.54 2.31
N VAL A 21 -0.23 -6.95 3.40
CA VAL A 21 -1.67 -6.78 3.60
C VAL A 21 -1.89 -5.47 4.35
N ALA A 22 -2.59 -4.53 3.72
CA ALA A 22 -2.82 -3.20 4.30
C ALA A 22 -4.34 -2.95 4.42
N PRO A 23 -4.87 -2.63 5.62
CA PRO A 23 -6.20 -2.07 5.76
C PRO A 23 -6.17 -0.64 5.24
N MET A 24 -6.95 -0.36 4.19
CA MET A 24 -6.84 0.87 3.39
C MET A 24 -8.14 1.68 3.40
N ASP A 25 -8.77 1.70 4.56
CA ASP A 25 -10.03 2.38 4.83
C ASP A 25 -9.82 3.84 5.27
N PHE A 26 -8.57 4.26 5.52
CA PHE A 26 -8.25 5.59 6.02
C PHE A 26 -7.96 6.60 4.89
N PRO A 27 -8.39 7.88 5.00
CA PRO A 27 -8.16 8.89 3.96
C PRO A 27 -6.68 9.12 3.60
N ARG A 28 -5.75 8.99 4.56
CA ARG A 28 -4.30 9.19 4.30
C ARG A 28 -3.68 8.09 3.43
N GLN A 29 -4.39 6.99 3.20
CA GLN A 29 -3.96 5.84 2.42
C GLN A 29 -4.49 5.88 0.97
N LEU A 30 -5.25 6.91 0.60
CA LEU A 30 -5.84 7.10 -0.73
C LEU A 30 -4.81 7.01 -1.86
N ASN A 31 -3.60 7.51 -1.63
CA ASN A 31 -2.54 7.54 -2.66
C ASN A 31 -2.07 6.14 -3.04
N ILE A 32 -1.84 5.25 -2.08
CA ILE A 32 -1.42 3.87 -2.36
C ILE A 32 -2.54 3.13 -3.11
N ARG A 33 -3.81 3.31 -2.70
CA ARG A 33 -4.96 2.75 -3.42
C ARG A 33 -4.98 3.22 -4.88
N ARG A 34 -4.76 4.52 -5.11
CA ARG A 34 -4.65 5.09 -6.46
C ARG A 34 -3.50 4.48 -7.26
N VAL A 35 -2.31 4.33 -6.66
CA VAL A 35 -1.15 3.75 -7.33
C VAL A 35 -1.43 2.30 -7.73
N VAL A 36 -1.96 1.47 -6.83
CA VAL A 36 -2.34 0.07 -7.13
C VAL A 36 -3.39 0.02 -8.24
N SER A 37 -4.47 0.80 -8.14
CA SER A 37 -5.51 0.84 -9.18
C SER A 37 -4.98 1.32 -10.54
N CYS A 38 -4.11 2.33 -10.55
CA CYS A 38 -3.47 2.81 -11.78
C CYS A 38 -2.60 1.72 -12.41
N ARG A 39 -1.82 0.99 -11.61
CA ARG A 39 -1.00 -0.13 -12.08
C ARG A 39 -1.85 -1.26 -12.66
N ILE A 40 -2.95 -1.63 -12.00
CA ILE A 40 -3.89 -2.65 -12.51
C ILE A 40 -4.51 -2.22 -13.83
N ARG A 41 -4.94 -0.96 -13.95
CA ARG A 41 -5.65 -0.48 -15.14
C ARG A 41 -4.73 -0.27 -16.35
N LEU A 42 -3.54 0.27 -16.12
CA LEU A 42 -2.64 0.68 -17.19
C LEU A 42 -1.50 -0.34 -17.42
N GLY A 43 -1.33 -1.33 -16.54
CA GLY A 43 -0.26 -2.32 -16.62
C GLY A 43 1.12 -1.65 -16.65
N ASP A 44 1.99 -2.13 -17.54
CA ASP A 44 3.35 -1.62 -17.72
C ASP A 44 3.42 -0.16 -18.17
N SER A 45 2.38 0.33 -18.87
CA SER A 45 2.32 1.73 -19.32
C SER A 45 2.12 2.74 -18.18
N SER A 46 1.82 2.27 -16.95
CA SER A 46 1.66 3.12 -15.78
C SER A 46 2.94 3.79 -15.28
N GLY A 47 4.12 3.26 -15.64
CA GLY A 47 5.41 3.64 -15.04
C GLY A 47 5.54 3.29 -13.55
N ILE A 48 4.55 2.59 -12.98
CA ILE A 48 4.54 2.15 -11.59
C ILE A 48 5.19 0.77 -11.52
N PRO A 49 6.07 0.50 -10.54
CA PRO A 49 6.69 -0.82 -10.39
C PRO A 49 5.68 -1.93 -10.10
N GLU A 50 5.93 -3.13 -10.62
CA GLU A 50 5.07 -4.30 -10.41
C GLU A 50 4.97 -4.70 -8.93
N GLN A 51 6.03 -4.43 -8.15
CA GLN A 51 6.09 -4.69 -6.71
C GLN A 51 4.90 -4.09 -5.95
N VAL A 52 4.30 -3.01 -6.45
CA VAL A 52 3.11 -2.39 -5.86
C VAL A 52 1.90 -3.33 -5.85
N LEU A 53 1.80 -4.28 -6.79
CA LEU A 53 0.70 -5.25 -6.85
C LEU A 53 0.74 -6.27 -5.71
N ARG A 54 1.87 -6.36 -5.00
CA ARG A 54 2.00 -7.21 -3.81
C ARG A 54 1.44 -6.56 -2.55
N ILE A 55 0.97 -5.31 -2.65
CA ILE A 55 0.15 -4.67 -1.63
C ILE A 55 -1.29 -5.13 -1.84
N VAL A 56 -1.73 -6.07 -1.03
CA VAL A 56 -3.13 -6.51 -1.00
C VAL A 56 -3.92 -5.53 -0.14
N LEU A 57 -4.77 -4.75 -0.81
CA LEU A 57 -5.66 -3.82 -0.16
C LEU A 57 -6.80 -4.59 0.50
N MET A 58 -6.85 -4.58 1.83
CA MET A 58 -8.06 -4.98 2.55
C MET A 58 -8.94 -3.75 2.69
N ILE A 59 -10.11 -3.80 2.04
CA ILE A 59 -11.20 -2.86 2.26
C ILE A 59 -12.23 -3.62 3.07
N GLY A 60 -12.33 -3.34 4.37
CA GLY A 60 -13.13 -4.15 5.28
C GLY A 60 -13.76 -3.34 6.42
N PRO A 61 -14.72 -3.92 7.15
CA PRO A 61 -15.37 -3.28 8.30
C PRO A 61 -14.45 -3.16 9.53
N LEU A 62 -13.12 -3.22 9.35
CA LEU A 62 -12.11 -2.94 10.39
C LEU A 62 -12.19 -1.49 10.91
N HIS A 63 -13.13 -0.71 10.37
CA HIS A 63 -13.57 0.60 10.86
C HIS A 63 -14.33 0.55 12.20
N VAL A 64 -14.83 -0.61 12.65
CA VAL A 64 -15.61 -0.70 13.90
C VAL A 64 -14.74 -1.00 15.14
N SER A 65 -13.64 -1.75 15.00
CA SER A 65 -12.82 -2.17 16.16
C SER A 65 -11.61 -1.29 16.46
N LEU A 66 -11.08 -0.53 15.50
CA LEU A 66 -9.91 0.33 15.72
C LEU A 66 -10.26 1.75 16.18
N ASN A 67 -11.48 2.23 15.91
CA ASN A 67 -11.99 3.48 16.48
C ASN A 67 -12.44 3.34 17.95
N SER A 68 -12.37 2.13 18.53
CA SER A 68 -12.68 1.87 19.94
C SER A 68 -11.48 2.02 20.87
N CYS A 69 -10.28 2.26 20.34
CA CYS A 69 -9.07 2.51 21.14
C CYS A 69 -8.75 4.02 21.31
N GLU A 70 -9.63 4.91 20.83
CA GLU A 70 -9.55 6.36 21.09
C GLU A 70 -10.46 6.83 22.24
N SER A 71 -10.82 5.94 23.18
CA SER A 71 -11.53 6.31 24.42
C SER A 71 -10.58 6.49 25.60
#